data_AF-A0A3M2AYZ8-F1
#
_entry.id   AF-A0A3M2AYZ8-F1
#
_cell.length_a   1.000
_cell.length_b   1.000
_cell.length_c   1.000
_cell.angle_alpha   90.00
_cell.angle_beta   90.00
_cell.angle_gamma   90.00
#
_symmetry.space_group_name_H-M   'P 1'
#
loop_
_entity.id
_entity.type
_entity.pdbx_description
1 polymer ?
#
loop_
_entity_poly.entity_id
_entity_poly.type
_entity_poly.pdbx_seq_one_letter_code
_entity_poly.pdbx_strand_id
1 'polypeptide(L)'
;MPLDAEDGAKVLQLITSRYDQREWRKKIEKTLSLPPSGMGDEVQRKIFMYFKFGLQAYKSRRADPPSWIVGGYATKEVVDRARLKPSEIDPALTPEHVAFLGTDPGPDVDEIWWEEMLVKWFEEPEAEEAAEEEGKEHPDDSVSSCEEDSPPKT
;
A
#
# COMPACT_ATOMS: atom_id res chain seq x y z
N MET A 1 5.99 7.95 3.84
CA MET A 1 7.00 7.67 2.79
C MET A 1 6.61 6.37 2.08
N PRO A 2 6.88 6.18 0.78
CA PRO A 2 6.63 4.87 0.18
C PRO A 2 7.44 3.80 0.92
N LEU A 3 6.86 2.60 1.06
CA LEU A 3 7.52 1.49 1.72
C LEU A 3 8.87 1.21 1.07
N ASP A 4 9.84 0.91 1.91
CA ASP A 4 11.14 0.41 1.46
C ASP A 4 11.00 -0.98 0.84
N ALA A 5 12.09 -1.49 0.29
CA ALA A 5 12.09 -2.79 -0.38
C ALA A 5 11.77 -3.94 0.61
N GLU A 6 12.10 -3.80 1.89
CA GLU A 6 11.84 -4.84 2.89
C GLU A 6 10.36 -4.89 3.28
N ASP A 7 9.75 -3.76 3.66
CA ASP A 7 8.34 -3.73 4.01
C ASP A 7 7.46 -3.99 2.78
N GLY A 8 7.86 -3.50 1.60
CA GLY A 8 7.18 -3.81 0.34
C GLY A 8 7.20 -5.30 -0.02
N ALA A 9 8.33 -5.99 0.22
CA ALA A 9 8.41 -7.44 0.05
C ALA A 9 7.51 -8.19 1.04
N LYS A 10 7.49 -7.79 2.31
CA LYS A 10 6.60 -8.36 3.34
C LYS A 10 5.13 -8.21 2.98
N VAL A 11 4.73 -7.06 2.42
CA VAL A 11 3.36 -6.85 1.93
C VAL A 11 3.00 -7.82 0.81
N LEU A 12 3.89 -7.99 -0.17
CA LEU A 12 3.67 -8.95 -1.26
C LEU A 12 3.63 -10.40 -0.75
N GLN A 13 4.48 -10.75 0.22
CA GLN A 13 4.43 -12.05 0.89
C GLN A 13 3.12 -12.24 1.64
N LEU A 14 2.64 -11.23 2.37
CA LEU A 14 1.36 -11.26 3.07
C LEU A 14 0.19 -11.56 2.11
N ILE A 15 0.13 -10.82 0.99
CA ILE A 15 -0.90 -11.00 -0.05
C ILE A 15 -0.85 -12.41 -0.65
N THR A 16 0.33 -13.01 -0.78
CA THR A 16 0.51 -14.27 -1.51
C THR A 16 0.59 -15.52 -0.64
N SER A 17 0.78 -15.39 0.68
CA SER A 17 0.90 -16.53 1.60
C SER A 17 -0.30 -16.66 2.57
N ARG A 18 -0.79 -15.54 3.12
CA ARG A 18 -1.84 -15.54 4.16
C ARG A 18 -3.23 -15.29 3.63
N TYR A 19 -3.38 -15.24 2.32
CA TYR A 19 -4.66 -15.04 1.65
C TYR A 19 -5.69 -16.08 2.13
N ASP A 20 -5.39 -17.37 2.28
CA ASP A 20 -6.40 -18.33 2.79
C ASP A 20 -6.88 -18.06 4.25
N GLN A 21 -6.14 -17.29 5.06
CA GLN A 21 -6.41 -17.05 6.49
C GLN A 21 -7.54 -16.04 6.72
N ARG A 22 -8.55 -16.40 7.53
CA ARG A 22 -9.79 -15.62 7.69
C ARG A 22 -9.60 -14.21 8.26
N GLU A 23 -8.64 -14.05 9.15
CA GLU A 23 -8.30 -12.76 9.80
C GLU A 23 -7.60 -11.78 8.86
N TRP A 24 -6.82 -12.28 7.90
CA TRP A 24 -6.06 -11.48 6.95
C TRP A 24 -6.87 -11.05 5.73
N ARG A 25 -8.02 -11.69 5.50
CA ARG A 25 -8.83 -11.49 4.30
C ARG A 25 -9.15 -10.03 3.99
N LYS A 26 -9.78 -9.37 4.96
CA LYS A 26 -10.19 -7.98 4.85
C LYS A 26 -8.99 -7.03 4.77
N LYS A 27 -7.90 -7.37 5.47
CA LYS A 27 -6.65 -6.61 5.48
C LYS A 27 -6.01 -6.63 4.10
N ILE A 28 -5.86 -7.81 3.49
CA ILE A 28 -5.34 -7.99 2.15
C ILE A 28 -6.23 -7.30 1.11
N GLU A 29 -7.56 -7.43 1.22
CA GLU A 29 -8.49 -6.70 0.33
C GLU A 29 -8.32 -5.17 0.43
N LYS A 30 -8.16 -4.64 1.65
CA LYS A 30 -7.86 -3.21 1.86
C LYS A 30 -6.51 -2.85 1.26
N THR A 31 -5.47 -3.64 1.50
CA THR A 31 -4.14 -3.42 0.91
C THR A 31 -4.19 -3.39 -0.62
N LEU A 32 -4.90 -4.33 -1.26
CA LEU A 32 -5.09 -4.35 -2.72
C LEU A 32 -5.90 -3.15 -3.24
N SER A 33 -6.70 -2.48 -2.39
CA SER A 33 -7.41 -1.26 -2.76
C SER A 33 -6.51 -0.02 -2.79
N LEU A 34 -5.37 -0.04 -2.09
CA LEU A 34 -4.46 1.09 -1.95
C LEU A 34 -3.80 1.54 -3.26
N PRO A 35 -3.37 2.81 -3.37
CA PRO A 35 -2.61 3.27 -4.53
C PRO A 35 -1.23 2.58 -4.57
N PRO A 36 -0.74 2.21 -5.76
CA PRO A 36 0.56 1.55 -5.94
C PRO A 36 1.74 2.48 -5.64
N SER A 37 1.51 3.78 -5.46
CA SER A 37 2.53 4.77 -5.08
C SER A 37 3.13 4.53 -3.70
N GLY A 38 2.46 3.75 -2.82
CA GLY A 38 3.03 3.39 -1.52
C GLY A 38 4.09 2.29 -1.58
N MET A 39 4.37 1.70 -2.75
CA MET A 39 5.53 0.83 -2.96
C MET A 39 6.70 1.67 -3.48
N GLY A 40 7.81 1.73 -2.74
CA GLY A 40 9.00 2.49 -3.12
C GLY A 40 9.76 1.83 -4.27
N ASP A 41 9.90 0.51 -4.21
CA ASP A 41 10.56 -0.26 -5.26
C ASP A 41 9.67 -0.43 -6.52
N GLU A 42 10.24 -0.15 -7.69
CA GLU A 42 9.54 -0.21 -8.98
C GLU A 42 9.13 -1.65 -9.34
N VAL A 43 9.98 -2.63 -9.03
CA VAL A 43 9.72 -4.03 -9.35
C VAL A 43 8.55 -4.54 -8.50
N GLN A 44 8.58 -4.29 -7.19
CA GLN A 44 7.51 -4.63 -6.27
C GLN A 44 6.21 -3.89 -6.60
N ARG A 45 6.28 -2.63 -7.04
CA ARG A 45 5.12 -1.86 -7.50
C ARG A 45 4.45 -2.52 -8.71
N LYS A 46 5.22 -2.99 -9.70
CA LYS A 46 4.69 -3.71 -10.86
C LYS A 46 4.04 -5.03 -10.48
N ILE A 47 4.68 -5.80 -9.59
CA ILE A 47 4.13 -7.04 -9.04
C ILE A 47 2.81 -6.76 -8.29
N PHE A 48 2.79 -5.71 -7.47
CA PHE A 48 1.60 -5.29 -6.74
C PHE A 48 0.45 -4.89 -7.67
N MET A 49 0.74 -4.12 -8.72
CA MET A 49 -0.26 -3.78 -9.74
C MET A 49 -0.83 -5.03 -10.43
N TYR A 50 0.02 -5.99 -10.77
CA TYR A 50 -0.44 -7.25 -11.36
C TYR A 50 -1.43 -7.98 -10.45
N PHE A 51 -1.12 -8.08 -9.15
CA PHE A 51 -2.04 -8.68 -8.18
C PHE A 51 -3.32 -7.87 -7.99
N LYS A 52 -3.21 -6.54 -7.92
CA LYS A 52 -4.35 -5.64 -7.85
C LYS A 52 -5.32 -5.90 -9.00
N PHE A 53 -4.86 -5.88 -10.24
CA PHE A 53 -5.72 -6.11 -11.40
C PHE A 53 -6.19 -7.55 -11.53
N GLY A 54 -5.31 -8.54 -11.31
CA GLY A 54 -5.65 -9.96 -11.42
C GLY A 54 -6.75 -10.38 -10.44
N LEU A 55 -6.69 -9.86 -9.21
CA LEU A 55 -7.67 -10.17 -8.17
C LEU A 55 -8.93 -9.29 -8.28
N GLN A 56 -8.81 -8.00 -8.67
CA GLN A 56 -9.99 -7.14 -8.90
C GLN A 56 -10.81 -7.56 -10.12
N ALA A 57 -10.18 -7.98 -11.22
CA ALA A 57 -10.88 -8.47 -12.41
C ALA A 57 -11.74 -9.70 -12.10
N TYR A 58 -11.30 -10.53 -11.15
CA TYR A 58 -12.07 -11.67 -10.68
C TYR A 58 -13.29 -11.25 -9.84
N LYS A 59 -13.22 -10.10 -9.15
CA LYS A 59 -14.35 -9.50 -8.40
C LYS A 59 -15.46 -9.01 -9.31
N SER A 60 -15.10 -8.27 -10.34
CA SER A 60 -16.07 -7.64 -11.24
C SER A 60 -16.89 -8.65 -12.04
N ARG A 61 -16.44 -9.89 -12.19
CA ARG A 61 -17.10 -10.92 -13.02
C ARG A 61 -18.18 -11.74 -12.31
N ARG A 62 -18.42 -11.57 -10.99
CA ARG A 62 -19.43 -12.35 -10.25
C ARG A 62 -20.46 -11.42 -9.58
N ALA A 63 -21.71 -11.53 -10.02
CA ALA A 63 -22.82 -10.65 -9.65
C ALA A 63 -23.41 -10.91 -8.25
N ASP A 64 -23.17 -12.07 -7.63
CA ASP A 64 -23.65 -12.39 -6.27
C ASP A 64 -22.55 -13.11 -5.46
N PRO A 65 -22.01 -12.51 -4.38
CA PRO A 65 -20.89 -13.10 -3.65
C PRO A 65 -21.32 -13.66 -2.29
N PRO A 66 -21.32 -14.98 -2.08
CA PRO A 66 -21.07 -15.54 -0.76
C PRO A 66 -19.57 -15.87 -0.69
N SER A 67 -18.79 -15.07 0.05
CA SER A 67 -17.39 -15.31 0.42
C SER A 67 -16.31 -15.27 -0.68
N TRP A 68 -15.89 -14.05 -1.03
CA TRP A 68 -14.50 -13.59 -1.23
C TRP A 68 -13.56 -14.22 -2.29
N ILE A 69 -12.73 -13.38 -2.90
CA ILE A 69 -11.80 -13.74 -4.00
C ILE A 69 -10.43 -14.12 -3.46
N VAL A 70 -10.05 -13.55 -2.33
CA VAL A 70 -8.66 -13.51 -1.87
C VAL A 70 -8.29 -14.77 -1.07
N GLY A 71 -8.84 -15.96 -1.28
CA GLY A 71 -8.56 -17.14 -0.42
C GLY A 71 -9.09 -18.41 -0.99
N GLY A 72 -8.84 -18.55 -2.28
CA GLY A 72 -9.40 -19.60 -3.09
C GLY A 72 -8.51 -19.80 -4.31
N TYR A 73 -9.02 -20.62 -5.21
CA TYR A 73 -8.31 -21.05 -6.42
C TYR A 73 -7.84 -19.88 -7.29
N ALA A 74 -8.61 -18.79 -7.36
CA ALA A 74 -8.25 -17.62 -8.17
C ALA A 74 -6.96 -16.93 -7.68
N THR A 75 -6.79 -16.75 -6.36
CA THR A 75 -5.56 -16.18 -5.81
C THR A 75 -4.38 -17.11 -6.07
N LYS A 76 -4.56 -18.43 -5.85
CA LYS A 76 -3.55 -19.45 -6.15
C LYS A 76 -3.09 -19.35 -7.59
N GLU A 77 -4.04 -19.31 -8.54
CA GLU A 77 -3.73 -19.25 -9.96
C GLU A 77 -2.96 -17.98 -10.35
N VAL A 78 -3.34 -16.81 -9.82
CA VAL A 78 -2.64 -15.54 -10.11
C VAL A 78 -1.23 -15.55 -9.53
N VAL A 79 -1.05 -16.08 -8.32
CA VAL A 79 0.27 -16.22 -7.68
C VAL A 79 1.15 -17.22 -8.43
N ASP A 80 0.61 -18.38 -8.80
CA ASP A 80 1.34 -19.40 -9.55
C ASP A 80 1.73 -18.89 -10.93
N ARG A 81 0.86 -18.15 -11.62
CA ARG A 81 1.15 -17.52 -12.91
C ARG A 81 2.26 -16.48 -12.78
N ALA A 82 2.22 -15.62 -11.76
CA ALA A 82 3.28 -14.66 -11.47
C ALA A 82 4.65 -15.32 -11.27
N ARG A 83 4.69 -16.49 -10.60
CA ARG A 83 5.93 -17.25 -10.36
C ARG A 83 6.43 -17.99 -11.60
N LEU A 84 5.52 -18.57 -12.39
CA LEU A 84 5.86 -19.36 -13.58
C LEU A 84 6.22 -18.50 -14.78
N LYS A 85 5.61 -17.31 -14.92
CA LYS A 85 5.83 -16.40 -16.05
C LYS A 85 5.92 -14.95 -15.58
N PRO A 86 7.06 -14.56 -14.97
CA PRO A 86 7.29 -13.17 -14.54
C PRO A 86 7.19 -12.16 -15.70
N SER A 87 7.45 -12.61 -16.93
CA SER A 87 7.32 -11.82 -18.16
C SER A 87 5.90 -11.30 -18.42
N GLU A 88 4.86 -11.91 -17.83
CA GLU A 88 3.48 -11.41 -17.93
C GLU A 88 3.22 -10.20 -17.04
N ILE A 89 4.05 -10.00 -16.01
CA ILE A 89 4.02 -8.82 -15.15
C ILE A 89 4.82 -7.70 -15.81
N ASP A 90 6.05 -7.99 -16.20
CA ASP A 90 6.95 -7.08 -16.90
C ASP A 90 8.00 -7.88 -17.67
N PRO A 91 8.33 -7.54 -18.93
CA PRO A 91 9.31 -8.28 -19.71
C PRO A 91 10.73 -8.27 -19.12
N ALA A 92 11.06 -7.31 -18.25
CA ALA A 92 12.36 -7.22 -17.56
C ALA A 92 12.42 -8.05 -16.27
N LEU A 93 11.30 -8.64 -15.80
CA LEU A 93 11.27 -9.44 -14.59
C LEU A 93 11.86 -10.83 -14.82
N THR A 94 12.76 -11.24 -13.91
CA THR A 94 13.34 -12.58 -13.83
C THR A 94 12.66 -13.41 -12.74
N PRO A 95 12.81 -14.74 -12.75
CA PRO A 95 12.30 -15.61 -11.68
C PRO A 95 12.84 -15.27 -10.28
N GLU A 96 14.02 -14.67 -10.19
CA GLU A 96 14.64 -14.27 -8.91
C GLU A 96 13.84 -13.17 -8.21
N HIS A 97 13.29 -12.22 -8.97
CA HIS A 97 12.47 -11.14 -8.45
C HIS A 97 11.12 -11.58 -7.91
N VAL A 98 10.66 -12.79 -8.23
CA VAL A 98 9.37 -13.34 -7.77
C VAL A 98 9.54 -14.56 -6.85
N ALA A 99 10.77 -14.97 -6.57
CA ALA A 99 11.07 -16.18 -5.81
C ALA A 99 10.49 -16.14 -4.38
N PHE A 100 10.44 -14.94 -3.79
CA PHE A 100 9.94 -14.72 -2.44
C PHE A 100 8.41 -14.79 -2.33
N LEU A 101 7.67 -14.72 -3.46
CA LEU A 101 6.21 -14.77 -3.47
C LEU A 101 5.70 -16.15 -3.01
N GLY A 102 4.66 -16.14 -2.17
CA GLY A 102 4.09 -17.34 -1.56
C GLY A 102 4.85 -17.86 -0.34
N THR A 103 5.97 -17.24 0.03
CA THR A 103 6.65 -17.49 1.31
C THR A 103 5.98 -16.68 2.41
N ASP A 104 5.78 -17.28 3.58
CA ASP A 104 5.23 -16.56 4.73
C ASP A 104 6.23 -15.51 5.22
N PRO A 105 5.81 -14.25 5.45
CA PRO A 105 6.72 -13.19 5.88
C PRO A 105 7.17 -13.31 7.35
N GLY A 106 6.70 -14.33 8.08
CA GLY A 106 7.09 -14.60 9.46
C GLY A 106 6.16 -13.97 10.50
N PRO A 107 6.37 -14.30 11.79
CA PRO A 107 5.49 -13.88 12.88
C PRO A 107 5.49 -12.36 13.12
N ASP A 108 6.54 -11.66 12.66
CA ASP A 108 6.68 -10.21 12.80
C ASP A 108 5.65 -9.42 11.98
N VAL A 109 5.02 -10.08 10.99
CA VAL A 109 3.90 -9.52 10.25
C VAL A 109 2.61 -9.86 11.01
N ASP A 110 2.21 -8.98 11.92
CA ASP A 110 0.96 -9.11 12.68
C ASP A 110 0.00 -7.93 12.39
N GLU A 111 -1.10 -7.87 13.13
CA GLU A 111 -2.08 -6.79 12.98
C GLU A 111 -1.47 -5.41 13.25
N ILE A 112 -0.57 -5.31 14.25
CA ILE A 112 0.10 -4.07 14.62
C ILE A 112 1.00 -3.62 13.48
N TRP A 113 1.85 -4.51 12.97
CA TRP A 113 2.70 -4.22 11.82
C TRP A 113 1.87 -3.79 10.60
N TRP A 114 0.71 -4.42 10.35
CA TRP A 114 -0.13 -4.04 9.21
C TRP A 114 -0.69 -2.62 9.37
N GLU A 115 -1.07 -2.22 10.59
CA GLU A 115 -1.50 -0.84 10.87
C GLU A 115 -0.36 0.16 10.71
N GLU A 116 0.83 -0.14 11.23
CA GLU A 116 2.02 0.70 11.06
C GLU A 116 2.42 0.84 9.58
N MET A 117 2.37 -0.27 8.84
CA MET A 117 2.62 -0.29 7.40
C MET A 117 1.61 0.59 6.65
N LEU A 118 0.33 0.59 7.05
CA LEU A 118 -0.66 1.50 6.46
C LEU A 118 -0.35 2.96 6.74
N VAL A 119 0.10 3.29 7.95
CA VAL A 119 0.53 4.65 8.29
C VAL A 119 1.67 5.08 7.37
N LYS A 120 2.74 4.28 7.28
CA LYS A 120 3.86 4.53 6.37
C LYS A 120 3.39 4.72 4.92
N TRP A 121 2.47 3.88 4.44
CA TRP A 121 1.93 3.92 3.07
C TRP A 121 1.28 5.26 2.70
N PHE A 122 0.69 5.95 3.68
CA PHE A 122 -0.05 7.20 3.49
C PHE A 122 0.63 8.44 4.03
N GLU A 123 1.64 8.30 4.88
CA GLU A 123 2.48 9.42 5.28
C GLU A 123 3.05 10.07 4.01
N GLU A 124 2.59 11.29 3.72
CA GLU A 124 3.29 12.18 2.82
C GLU A 124 4.69 12.42 3.40
N PRO A 125 5.71 12.70 2.57
CA PRO A 125 7.02 13.06 3.10
C PRO A 125 6.87 14.38 3.88
N GLU A 126 6.54 14.31 5.18
CA GLU A 126 6.86 15.40 6.08
C GLU A 126 8.38 15.53 6.05
N ALA A 127 8.82 16.73 5.71
CA ALA A 127 10.21 17.11 5.59
C ALA A 127 10.89 17.02 6.97
N GLU A 128 11.29 15.84 7.40
CA GLU A 128 12.22 15.65 8.51
C GLU A 128 13.67 15.71 8.00
N GLU A 129 14.08 16.92 7.60
CA GLU A 129 15.41 17.48 7.86
C GLU A 129 15.23 18.99 8.10
N ALA A 130 14.47 19.37 9.12
CA ALA A 130 14.41 20.74 9.61
C ALA A 130 14.16 20.78 11.13
N ALA A 131 14.93 19.99 11.87
CA ALA A 131 14.88 20.00 13.33
C ALA A 131 16.29 19.91 13.95
N GLU A 132 17.24 20.71 13.47
CA GLU A 132 18.40 21.15 14.27
C GLU A 132 18.81 22.58 13.87
N GLU A 133 18.15 23.58 14.46
CA GLU A 133 18.88 24.67 15.15
C GLU A 133 17.92 25.40 16.09
N GLU A 134 18.27 25.38 17.38
CA GLU A 134 17.63 26.13 18.45
C GLU A 134 17.79 27.64 18.26
N GLY A 135 16.76 28.38 18.68
CA GLY A 135 16.97 29.62 19.42
C GLY A 135 16.76 30.93 18.66
N LYS A 136 15.51 31.42 18.66
CA LYS A 136 15.26 32.85 18.92
C LYS A 136 13.84 33.13 19.43
N GLU A 137 13.79 33.18 20.75
CA GLU A 137 12.98 34.01 21.64
C GLU A 137 12.20 35.16 20.94
N HIS A 138 10.86 35.15 21.08
CA HIS A 138 9.97 36.32 21.00
C HIS A 138 10.25 37.27 22.20
N PRO A 139 9.94 38.59 22.20
CA PRO A 139 8.64 39.19 21.81
C PRO A 139 8.85 40.52 21.00
N ASP A 140 7.90 41.34 20.56
CA ASP A 140 6.64 41.84 21.12
C ASP A 140 5.91 42.70 20.05
N ASP A 141 4.58 42.72 20.12
CA ASP A 141 3.65 43.82 19.84
C ASP A 141 3.78 44.72 18.58
N SER A 142 2.80 44.63 17.68
CA SER A 142 2.04 45.83 17.28
C SER A 142 0.73 45.48 16.56
N VAL A 143 -0.33 45.82 17.27
CA VAL A 143 -1.72 45.99 16.84
C VAL A 143 -1.88 46.80 15.53
N SER A 144 -2.81 46.40 14.66
CA SER A 144 -3.73 47.34 14.01
C SER A 144 -4.89 46.60 13.35
N SER A 145 -6.06 46.73 13.96
CA SER A 145 -7.38 46.39 13.41
C SER A 145 -7.78 47.41 12.33
N CYS A 146 -8.49 46.96 11.28
CA CYS A 146 -9.50 47.74 10.52
C CYS A 146 -10.47 46.75 9.83
N GLU A 147 -11.68 46.63 10.40
CA GLU A 147 -12.95 46.26 9.73
C GLU A 147 -13.22 47.21 8.53
N GLU A 148 -13.94 46.86 7.46
CA GLU A 148 -15.40 46.59 7.28
C GLU A 148 -15.54 45.97 5.87
N ASP A 149 -16.21 44.83 5.62
CA ASP A 149 -17.64 44.53 5.64
C ASP A 149 -18.58 45.53 4.95
N SER A 150 -18.88 45.27 3.66
CA SER A 150 -20.23 45.17 3.06
C SER A 150 -20.31 45.63 1.59
N PRO A 151 -20.92 44.84 0.69
CA PRO A 151 -21.42 45.32 -0.60
C PRO A 151 -22.94 45.54 -0.58
N PRO A 152 -23.49 46.58 -1.23
CA PRO A 152 -24.91 46.59 -1.55
C PRO A 152 -25.20 46.06 -2.96
N LYS A 153 -26.12 45.08 -3.02
CA LYS A 153 -26.99 44.78 -4.17
C LYS A 153 -27.83 46.01 -4.53
N THR A 154 -28.12 46.25 -5.81
CA THR A 154 -29.41 45.99 -6.49
C THR A 154 -29.27 46.39 -7.96
#